data_AF-A0A3D5GCC6-F1
#
_entry.id   AF-A0A3D5GCC6-F1
#
_cell.length_a   1.000
_cell.length_b   1.000
_cell.length_c   1.000
_cell.angle_alpha   90.00
_cell.angle_beta   90.00
_cell.angle_gamma   90.00
#
_symmetry.space_group_name_H-M   'P 1'
#
loop_
_entity.id
_entity.type
_entity.pdbx_description
1 polymer ?
#
loop_
_entity_poly.entity_id
_entity_poly.type
_entity_poly.pdbx_seq_one_letter_code
_entity_poly.pdbx_strand_id
1 'polypeptide(L)'
;MSNSIDELAEGGRGVKLMWQIADELSYTRTLDGRNCLLLTKNYQAEICDRPKNIKKASALDGLLNLLNRWDWLAQEPQAEDLKESRVQKISLQVKNHVNALTEVLEWFEQLEDLSLPNQVWWGCQLALAEGFTNAVRHAHRHLPHSTPIQLEVTVFKGYLELRIWDCGQYFDLNAKLREIMAAEIKSCLDLDDFSAPYLVPSRTKKLEDSLLLVAG
;
A
#
# COMPACT_ATOMS: atom_id res chain seq x y z
N MET A 1 18.03 -28.20 19.37
CA MET A 1 18.50 -27.38 18.24
C MET A 1 17.29 -26.62 17.73
N SER A 2 17.11 -25.40 18.19
CA SER A 2 16.03 -24.51 17.78
C SER A 2 16.22 -24.15 16.31
N ASN A 3 15.24 -24.45 15.47
CA ASN A 3 15.24 -24.11 14.05
C ASN A 3 15.24 -22.59 13.90
N SER A 4 16.43 -22.01 13.73
CA SER A 4 16.69 -20.60 13.45
C SER A 4 16.41 -20.27 11.97
N ILE A 5 15.22 -20.61 11.49
CA ILE A 5 14.77 -20.32 10.11
C ILE A 5 13.59 -19.32 10.12
N ASP A 6 12.93 -19.12 11.26
CA ASP A 6 11.91 -18.06 11.44
C ASP A 6 12.50 -16.64 11.64
N GLU A 7 13.84 -16.51 11.68
CA GLU A 7 14.55 -15.25 11.94
C GLU A 7 15.20 -14.65 10.67
N LEU A 8 14.86 -15.20 9.49
CA LEU A 8 15.32 -14.71 8.20
C LEU A 8 14.41 -13.57 7.70
N ALA A 9 14.63 -12.39 8.27
CA ALA A 9 14.24 -11.07 7.74
C ALA A 9 12.73 -10.85 7.42
N GLU A 10 11.89 -10.73 8.45
CA GLU A 10 10.60 -9.99 8.39
C GLU A 10 10.83 -8.44 8.32
N GLY A 11 11.89 -8.03 7.62
CA GLY A 11 12.59 -6.74 7.73
C GLY A 11 11.94 -5.57 7.00
N GLY A 12 10.65 -5.33 7.23
CA GLY A 12 9.97 -4.11 6.74
C GLY A 12 9.79 -4.02 5.23
N ARG A 13 10.17 -5.05 4.45
CA ARG A 13 10.04 -5.10 2.98
C ARG A 13 8.61 -4.84 2.53
N GLY A 14 7.63 -5.42 3.22
CA GLY A 14 6.22 -5.22 2.96
C GLY A 14 5.75 -3.79 3.14
N VAL A 15 6.10 -3.22 4.29
CA VAL A 15 5.85 -1.81 4.61
C VAL A 15 6.49 -0.90 3.57
N LYS A 16 7.74 -1.17 3.16
CA LYS A 16 8.43 -0.44 2.10
C LYS A 16 7.69 -0.55 0.76
N LEU A 17 7.28 -1.75 0.38
CA LEU A 17 6.56 -1.99 -0.87
C LEU A 17 5.25 -1.21 -0.91
N MET A 18 4.45 -1.28 0.15
CA MET A 18 3.20 -0.53 0.25
C MET A 18 3.48 0.97 0.19
N TRP A 19 4.51 1.44 0.89
CA TRP A 19 4.93 2.83 0.84
C TRP A 19 5.31 3.23 -0.58
N GLN A 20 6.09 2.44 -1.32
CA GLN A 20 6.51 2.76 -2.70
C GLN A 20 5.34 2.82 -3.68
N ILE A 21 4.33 1.97 -3.50
CA ILE A 21 3.13 1.94 -4.34
C ILE A 21 2.24 3.15 -4.04
N ALA A 22 2.03 3.44 -2.77
CA ALA A 22 1.15 4.48 -2.30
C ALA A 22 1.67 5.89 -2.60
N ASP A 23 0.75 6.81 -2.84
CA ASP A 23 1.05 8.24 -2.75
C ASP A 23 0.92 8.72 -1.29
N GLU A 24 -0.05 8.17 -0.55
CA GLU A 24 -0.17 8.31 0.91
C GLU A 24 -0.36 6.94 1.58
N LEU A 25 0.36 6.72 2.68
CA LEU A 25 0.25 5.51 3.50
C LEU A 25 0.22 5.91 4.97
N SER A 26 -0.81 5.49 5.70
CA SER A 26 -0.93 5.78 7.14
C SER A 26 -1.44 4.58 7.92
N TYR A 27 -1.06 4.50 9.20
CA TYR A 27 -1.54 3.49 10.13
C TYR A 27 -1.96 4.17 11.43
N THR A 28 -3.26 4.24 11.68
CA THR A 28 -3.82 5.03 12.78
C THR A 28 -4.71 4.18 13.67
N ARG A 29 -4.70 4.48 14.98
CA ARG A 29 -5.64 3.90 15.93
C ARG A 29 -6.97 4.63 15.81
N THR A 30 -8.05 3.89 15.57
CA THR A 30 -9.41 4.43 15.46
C THR A 30 -10.06 4.57 16.84
N LEU A 31 -11.13 5.37 16.93
CA LEU A 31 -11.85 5.63 18.18
C LEU A 31 -12.47 4.37 18.80
N ASP A 32 -12.81 3.38 17.98
CA ASP A 32 -13.34 2.08 18.40
C ASP A 32 -12.24 1.08 18.81
N GLY A 33 -10.98 1.51 18.89
CA GLY A 33 -9.87 0.68 19.34
C GLY A 33 -9.35 -0.31 18.30
N ARG A 34 -9.70 -0.16 17.02
CA ARG A 34 -9.05 -0.87 15.93
C ARG A 34 -7.86 -0.08 15.40
N ASN A 35 -7.03 -0.70 14.58
CA ASN A 35 -6.03 -0.01 13.79
C ASN A 35 -6.51 0.00 12.32
N CYS A 36 -6.27 1.10 11.63
CA CYS A 36 -6.60 1.27 10.22
C CYS A 36 -5.33 1.54 9.43
N LEU A 37 -4.96 0.62 8.54
CA LEU A 37 -4.00 0.87 7.47
C LEU A 37 -4.76 1.51 6.30
N LEU A 38 -4.39 2.73 5.94
CA LEU A 38 -4.90 3.45 4.78
C LEU A 38 -3.79 3.59 3.74
N LEU A 39 -4.11 3.23 2.50
CA LEU A 39 -3.31 3.50 1.31
C LEU A 39 -4.14 4.31 0.33
N THR A 40 -3.59 5.40 -0.19
CA THR A 40 -4.18 6.14 -1.31
C THR A 40 -3.26 6.10 -2.52
N LYS A 41 -3.87 6.00 -3.71
CA LYS A 41 -3.15 6.03 -4.98
C LYS A 41 -3.87 6.89 -6.00
N ASN A 42 -3.24 7.97 -6.43
CA ASN A 42 -3.74 8.84 -7.48
C ASN A 42 -3.53 8.22 -8.86
N TYR A 43 -4.43 8.55 -9.78
CA TYR A 43 -4.32 8.21 -11.19
C TYR A 43 -5.08 9.23 -12.03
N GLN A 44 -4.70 9.33 -13.30
CA GLN A 44 -5.48 10.09 -14.27
C GLN A 44 -6.58 9.17 -14.78
N ALA A 45 -7.85 9.54 -14.58
CA ALA A 45 -8.92 8.93 -15.35
C ALA A 45 -8.72 9.33 -16.81
N GLU A 46 -8.27 8.39 -17.64
CA GLU A 46 -8.38 8.59 -19.07
C GLU A 46 -9.86 8.75 -19.40
N ILE A 47 -10.21 9.82 -20.12
CA ILE A 47 -11.56 9.98 -20.66
C ILE A 47 -11.73 8.86 -21.69
N CYS A 48 -12.33 7.74 -21.30
CA CYS A 48 -12.47 6.60 -22.19
C CYS A 48 -13.53 6.87 -23.26
N ASP A 49 -13.06 7.09 -24.49
CA ASP A 49 -13.61 6.39 -25.64
C ASP A 49 -12.61 5.27 -26.05
N ARG A 50 -13.14 4.05 -26.25
CA ARG A 50 -12.57 2.86 -26.95
C ARG A 50 -11.95 1.70 -26.12
N PRO A 51 -11.80 0.49 -26.70
CA PRO A 51 -12.63 -0.67 -26.36
C PRO A 51 -11.89 -1.79 -25.62
N LYS A 52 -12.65 -2.55 -24.83
CA LYS A 52 -12.22 -3.72 -24.05
C LYS A 52 -11.84 -4.90 -24.95
N ASN A 53 -10.54 -5.12 -25.22
CA ASN A 53 -9.99 -6.46 -25.49
C ASN A 53 -8.45 -6.49 -25.45
N ILE A 54 -7.83 -6.93 -24.34
CA ILE A 54 -6.48 -7.50 -24.39
C ILE A 54 -6.45 -8.74 -23.50
N LYS A 55 -5.98 -9.84 -24.09
CA LYS A 55 -5.91 -11.20 -23.55
C LYS A 55 -5.01 -11.28 -22.31
N LYS A 56 -5.41 -12.14 -21.36
CA LYS A 56 -4.71 -12.46 -20.10
C LYS A 56 -3.22 -12.75 -20.35
N ALA A 57 -2.36 -11.87 -19.83
CA ALA A 57 -0.96 -12.16 -19.57
C ALA A 57 -0.81 -12.57 -18.09
N SER A 58 0.09 -13.51 -17.82
CA SER A 58 0.41 -14.02 -16.48
C SER A 58 0.70 -12.87 -15.51
N ALA A 59 0.02 -12.85 -14.36
CA ALA A 59 0.09 -11.79 -13.34
C ALA A 59 1.52 -11.46 -12.89
N LEU A 60 2.44 -12.43 -12.98
CA LEU A 60 3.84 -12.27 -12.57
C LEU A 60 4.70 -11.55 -13.63
N ASP A 61 4.36 -11.66 -14.92
CA ASP A 61 5.11 -11.01 -16.02
C ASP A 61 4.83 -9.51 -16.08
N GLY A 62 3.63 -9.08 -15.69
CA GLY A 62 3.28 -7.67 -15.54
C GLY A 62 4.01 -7.01 -14.36
N LEU A 63 4.23 -7.76 -13.29
CA LEU A 63 4.84 -7.30 -12.03
C LEU A 63 6.34 -7.05 -12.19
N LEU A 64 7.03 -7.89 -12.97
CA LEU A 64 8.46 -7.71 -13.28
C LEU A 64 8.71 -6.55 -14.26
N ASN A 65 7.78 -6.28 -15.18
CA ASN A 65 7.89 -5.13 -16.10
C ASN A 65 7.65 -3.77 -15.43
N LEU A 66 6.89 -3.73 -14.33
CA LEU A 66 6.59 -2.51 -13.59
C LEU A 66 7.80 -1.95 -12.82
N LEU A 67 8.71 -2.81 -12.37
CA LEU A 67 9.89 -2.40 -11.60
C LEU A 67 10.97 -1.70 -12.45
N ASN A 68 10.91 -1.82 -13.78
CA ASN A 68 11.99 -1.39 -14.69
C ASN A 68 11.74 -0.09 -15.48
N ARG A 69 10.61 0.61 -15.28
CA ARG A 69 10.19 1.69 -16.21
C ARG A 69 9.68 2.99 -15.54
N TRP A 70 10.32 3.46 -14.47
CA TRP A 70 9.87 4.67 -13.77
C TRP A 70 10.77 5.88 -13.95
N ASP A 71 10.72 6.46 -15.14
CA ASP A 71 11.12 7.84 -15.35
C ASP A 71 10.09 8.53 -16.24
N TRP A 72 9.20 9.34 -15.65
CA TRP A 72 8.55 10.45 -16.35
C TRP A 72 8.01 11.52 -15.39
N LEU A 73 8.12 12.74 -15.88
CA LEU A 73 8.00 14.04 -15.23
C LEU A 73 6.61 14.35 -14.69
N ALA A 74 6.63 14.93 -13.50
CA ALA A 74 5.53 15.65 -12.91
C ALA A 74 5.01 16.73 -13.86
N GLN A 75 3.71 16.66 -14.16
CA GLN A 75 2.91 17.85 -14.39
C GLN A 75 1.68 17.75 -13.52
N GLU A 76 1.49 18.73 -12.64
CA GLU A 76 0.25 18.97 -11.93
C GLU A 76 -0.68 19.82 -12.79
N PRO A 77 -1.92 19.39 -13.04
CA PRO A 77 -2.99 20.31 -13.36
C PRO A 77 -4.00 20.41 -12.21
N GLN A 78 -4.38 21.65 -11.94
CA GLN A 78 -5.39 22.11 -10.99
C GLN A 78 -6.75 21.44 -11.24
N ALA A 79 -7.24 20.65 -10.29
CA ALA A 79 -8.56 20.00 -10.36
C ALA A 79 -9.00 19.50 -8.98
N GLU A 80 -9.07 20.38 -7.99
CA GLU A 80 -9.56 20.06 -6.64
C GLU A 80 -11.04 19.62 -6.64
N ASP A 81 -11.91 20.17 -7.50
CA ASP A 81 -13.37 19.94 -7.44
C ASP A 81 -13.87 18.60 -8.02
N LEU A 82 -13.07 17.89 -8.82
CA LEU A 82 -13.51 16.63 -9.46
C LEU A 82 -13.04 15.36 -8.72
N LYS A 83 -12.14 15.51 -7.73
CA LYS A 83 -11.52 14.37 -7.04
C LYS A 83 -12.49 13.62 -6.13
N GLU A 84 -13.51 14.28 -5.56
CA GLU A 84 -14.39 13.65 -4.55
C GLU A 84 -15.53 12.79 -5.10
N SER A 85 -15.73 12.74 -6.42
CA SER A 85 -16.80 11.92 -7.02
C SER A 85 -16.47 10.44 -6.89
N ARG A 86 -17.00 9.79 -5.85
CA ARG A 86 -16.92 8.34 -5.64
C ARG A 86 -17.58 7.59 -6.80
N VAL A 87 -16.84 6.67 -7.41
CA VAL A 87 -17.28 5.81 -8.51
C VAL A 87 -17.86 4.51 -7.95
N GLN A 88 -17.09 3.82 -7.11
CA GLN A 88 -17.51 2.55 -6.51
C GLN A 88 -16.87 2.37 -5.13
N LYS A 89 -17.57 1.67 -4.24
CA LYS A 89 -17.07 1.24 -2.94
C LYS A 89 -17.43 -0.22 -2.74
N ILE A 90 -16.45 -1.03 -2.40
CA ILE A 90 -16.62 -2.43 -2.01
C ILE A 90 -16.06 -2.63 -0.61
N SER A 91 -16.67 -3.53 0.15
CA SER A 91 -16.23 -3.91 1.50
C SER A 91 -16.27 -5.43 1.66
N LEU A 92 -15.30 -5.96 2.42
CA LEU A 92 -15.20 -7.38 2.76
C LEU A 92 -14.80 -7.54 4.22
N GLN A 93 -15.27 -8.59 4.88
CA GLN A 93 -14.77 -9.01 6.17
C GLN A 93 -14.38 -10.47 6.10
N VAL A 94 -13.12 -10.76 6.39
CA VAL A 94 -12.59 -12.13 6.43
C VAL A 94 -12.07 -12.46 7.81
N LYS A 95 -11.90 -13.76 8.07
CA LYS A 95 -11.21 -14.24 9.26
C LYS A 95 -9.70 -14.02 9.13
N ASN A 96 -9.01 -13.85 10.26
CA ASN A 96 -7.57 -13.79 10.33
C ASN A 96 -6.90 -15.16 10.00
N HIS A 97 -6.86 -15.49 8.72
CA HIS A 97 -6.20 -16.69 8.23
C HIS A 97 -5.58 -16.45 6.86
N VAL A 98 -4.35 -16.92 6.64
CA VAL A 98 -3.60 -16.67 5.39
C VAL A 98 -4.35 -17.20 4.16
N ASN A 99 -5.07 -18.31 4.29
CA ASN A 99 -5.89 -18.88 3.21
C ASN A 99 -7.03 -17.96 2.72
N ALA A 100 -7.42 -16.96 3.50
CA ALA A 100 -8.40 -15.96 3.06
C ALA A 100 -7.80 -14.96 2.05
N LEU A 101 -6.48 -14.98 1.79
CA LEU A 101 -5.86 -14.13 0.78
C LEU A 101 -6.46 -14.36 -0.61
N THR A 102 -6.78 -15.61 -0.98
CA THR A 102 -7.44 -15.92 -2.25
C THR A 102 -8.81 -15.22 -2.35
N GLU A 103 -9.62 -15.32 -1.30
CA GLU A 103 -10.92 -14.65 -1.21
C GLU A 103 -10.78 -13.13 -1.30
N VAL A 104 -9.78 -12.55 -0.64
CA VAL A 104 -9.49 -11.10 -0.68
C VAL A 104 -9.12 -10.65 -2.10
N LEU A 105 -8.30 -11.42 -2.82
CA LEU A 105 -7.88 -11.08 -4.18
C LEU A 105 -9.02 -11.23 -5.19
N GLU A 106 -9.81 -12.31 -5.10
CA GLU A 106 -11.01 -12.51 -5.92
C GLU A 106 -12.06 -11.42 -5.66
N TRP A 107 -12.22 -10.99 -4.40
CA TRP A 107 -13.10 -9.88 -4.07
C TRP A 107 -12.65 -8.56 -4.70
N PHE A 108 -11.34 -8.30 -4.79
CA PHE A 108 -10.81 -7.10 -5.43
C PHE A 108 -11.12 -7.05 -6.94
N GLU A 109 -11.19 -8.20 -7.61
CA GLU A 109 -11.50 -8.30 -9.05
C GLU A 109 -12.87 -7.70 -9.43
N GLN A 110 -13.78 -7.48 -8.46
CA GLN A 110 -15.04 -6.76 -8.68
C GLN A 110 -14.86 -5.33 -9.22
N LEU A 111 -13.66 -4.77 -9.12
CA LEU A 111 -13.29 -3.44 -9.60
C LEU A 111 -12.64 -3.46 -10.99
N GLU A 112 -12.45 -4.63 -11.63
CA GLU A 112 -11.76 -4.77 -12.92
C GLU A 112 -12.43 -3.96 -14.04
N ASP A 113 -13.76 -3.82 -13.98
CA ASP A 113 -14.55 -3.09 -14.98
C ASP A 113 -14.44 -1.56 -14.90
N LEU A 114 -13.80 -1.01 -13.87
CA LEU A 114 -13.70 0.45 -13.63
C LEU A 114 -12.62 1.14 -14.47
N SER A 115 -11.99 0.43 -15.43
CA SER A 115 -10.97 0.97 -16.32
C SER A 115 -9.82 1.66 -15.57
N LEU A 116 -9.43 1.12 -14.42
CA LEU A 116 -8.23 1.57 -13.70
C LEU A 116 -6.99 1.33 -14.57
N PRO A 117 -6.03 2.27 -14.61
CA PRO A 117 -4.77 2.01 -15.30
C PRO A 117 -4.09 0.76 -14.74
N ASN A 118 -3.61 -0.14 -15.61
CA ASN A 118 -3.03 -1.43 -15.21
C ASN A 118 -1.98 -1.31 -14.10
N GLN A 119 -1.16 -0.26 -14.12
CA GLN A 119 -0.15 0.00 -13.09
C GLN A 119 -0.78 0.25 -11.71
N VAL A 120 -1.87 1.00 -11.66
CA VAL A 120 -2.62 1.30 -10.43
C VAL A 120 -3.26 0.02 -9.92
N TRP A 121 -3.90 -0.72 -10.83
CA TRP A 121 -4.56 -1.99 -10.53
C TRP A 121 -3.60 -3.02 -9.91
N TRP A 122 -2.48 -3.34 -10.58
CA TRP A 122 -1.50 -4.31 -10.07
C TRP A 122 -0.78 -3.84 -8.82
N GLY A 123 -0.46 -2.54 -8.73
CA GLY A 123 0.13 -1.96 -7.53
C GLY A 123 -0.80 -2.11 -6.33
N CYS A 124 -2.08 -1.73 -6.49
CA CYS A 124 -3.05 -1.84 -5.40
C CYS A 124 -3.34 -3.29 -5.02
N GLN A 125 -3.39 -4.22 -5.99
CA GLN A 125 -3.56 -5.64 -5.70
C GLN A 125 -2.38 -6.20 -4.89
N LEU A 126 -1.14 -5.82 -5.22
CA LEU A 126 0.04 -6.22 -4.47
C LEU A 126 0.08 -5.60 -3.07
N ALA A 127 -0.27 -4.32 -2.96
CA ALA A 127 -0.36 -3.64 -1.66
C ALA A 127 -1.48 -4.21 -0.78
N LEU A 128 -2.60 -4.63 -1.37
CA LEU A 128 -3.69 -5.32 -0.68
C LEU A 128 -3.21 -6.64 -0.09
N ALA A 129 -2.52 -7.45 -0.90
CA ALA A 129 -1.96 -8.73 -0.46
C ALA A 129 -0.99 -8.52 0.71
N GLU A 130 -0.08 -7.55 0.58
CA GLU A 130 0.93 -7.26 1.61
C GLU A 130 0.32 -6.68 2.88
N GLY A 131 -0.65 -5.77 2.78
CA GLY A 131 -1.34 -5.20 3.92
C GLY A 131 -2.14 -6.26 4.68
N PHE A 132 -2.83 -7.15 3.95
CA PHE A 132 -3.59 -8.24 4.55
C PHE A 132 -2.68 -9.25 5.24
N THR A 133 -1.60 -9.70 4.59
CA THR A 133 -0.66 -10.63 5.21
C THR A 133 0.05 -10.02 6.41
N ASN A 134 0.31 -8.70 6.40
CA ASN A 134 0.84 -7.99 7.56
C ASN A 134 -0.14 -7.99 8.74
N ALA A 135 -1.43 -7.73 8.49
CA ALA A 135 -2.46 -7.83 9.52
C ALA A 135 -2.51 -9.25 10.12
N VAL A 136 -2.45 -10.29 9.27
CA VAL A 136 -2.51 -11.68 9.71
C VAL A 136 -1.27 -12.13 10.48
N ARG A 137 -0.08 -11.88 9.95
CA ARG A 137 1.20 -12.41 10.47
C ARG A 137 1.77 -11.60 11.62
N HIS A 138 1.50 -10.30 11.65
CA HIS A 138 2.06 -9.40 12.66
C HIS A 138 0.98 -8.92 13.61
N ALA A 139 -0.03 -8.19 13.12
CA ALA A 139 -1.00 -7.55 14.01
C ALA A 139 -1.81 -8.58 14.82
N HIS A 140 -2.23 -9.67 14.19
CA HIS A 140 -3.06 -10.71 14.81
C HIS A 140 -2.28 -11.99 15.15
N ARG A 141 -0.94 -11.94 15.22
CA ARG A 141 -0.07 -13.12 15.47
C ARG A 141 -0.52 -13.97 16.66
N HIS A 142 -1.06 -13.33 17.70
CA HIS A 142 -1.48 -13.97 18.95
C HIS A 142 -2.98 -13.86 19.22
N LEU A 143 -3.77 -13.48 18.22
CA LEU A 143 -5.23 -13.38 18.34
C LEU A 143 -5.91 -14.64 17.78
N PRO A 144 -7.13 -14.97 18.23
CA PRO A 144 -7.89 -16.10 17.67
C PRO A 144 -8.04 -15.98 16.15
N HIS A 145 -7.99 -17.09 15.42
CA HIS A 145 -8.24 -17.11 13.96
C HIS A 145 -9.66 -16.65 13.57
N SER A 146 -10.59 -16.60 14.53
CA SER A 146 -11.92 -16.02 14.36
C SER A 146 -11.92 -14.48 14.37
N THR A 147 -10.81 -13.83 14.74
CA THR A 147 -10.71 -12.37 14.78
C THR A 147 -10.90 -11.81 13.38
N PRO A 148 -11.82 -10.84 13.20
CA PRO A 148 -12.11 -10.31 11.88
C PRO A 148 -11.02 -9.33 11.42
N ILE A 149 -10.72 -9.39 10.12
CA ILE A 149 -10.03 -8.33 9.39
C ILE A 149 -11.05 -7.75 8.41
N GLN A 150 -11.26 -6.44 8.47
CA GLN A 150 -12.16 -5.75 7.56
C GLN A 150 -11.34 -5.06 6.48
N LEU A 151 -11.80 -5.13 5.24
CA LEU A 151 -11.19 -4.51 4.08
C LEU A 151 -12.22 -3.64 3.36
N GLU A 152 -11.75 -2.53 2.81
CA GLU A 152 -12.55 -1.64 2.00
C GLU A 152 -11.71 -1.06 0.88
N VAL A 153 -12.27 -1.01 -0.32
CA VAL A 153 -11.69 -0.25 -1.43
C VAL A 153 -12.74 0.72 -1.94
N THR A 154 -12.34 1.98 -2.04
CA THR A 154 -13.16 3.05 -2.61
C THR A 154 -12.44 3.65 -3.79
N VAL A 155 -13.09 3.64 -4.95
CA VAL A 155 -12.58 4.18 -6.21
C VAL A 155 -13.25 5.52 -6.46
N PHE A 156 -12.45 6.56 -6.72
CA PHE A 156 -12.88 7.90 -7.08
C PHE A 156 -12.53 8.21 -8.53
N LYS A 157 -12.82 9.40 -9.04
CA LYS A 157 -12.45 9.73 -10.43
C LYS A 157 -10.94 9.93 -10.65
N GLY A 158 -10.17 10.22 -9.60
CA GLY A 158 -8.73 10.52 -9.73
C GLY A 158 -7.84 9.80 -8.73
N TYR A 159 -8.39 8.96 -7.87
CA TYR A 159 -7.62 8.19 -6.90
C TYR A 159 -8.40 6.98 -6.39
N LEU A 160 -7.68 6.06 -5.78
CA LEU A 160 -8.21 4.89 -5.09
C LEU A 160 -7.78 4.94 -3.62
N GLU A 161 -8.69 4.57 -2.73
CA GLU A 161 -8.41 4.35 -1.31
C GLU A 161 -8.57 2.87 -0.98
N LEU A 162 -7.59 2.31 -0.30
CA LEU A 162 -7.60 0.96 0.24
C LEU A 162 -7.44 1.06 1.76
N ARG A 163 -8.38 0.47 2.49
CA ARG A 163 -8.36 0.41 3.95
C ARG A 163 -8.37 -1.03 4.43
N ILE A 164 -7.54 -1.31 5.44
CA ILE A 164 -7.52 -2.59 6.16
C ILE A 164 -7.62 -2.27 7.64
N TRP A 165 -8.66 -2.80 8.30
CA TRP A 165 -8.82 -2.69 9.75
C TRP A 165 -8.48 -3.99 10.44
N ASP A 166 -7.65 -3.87 11.47
CA ASP A 166 -7.20 -4.97 12.31
C ASP A 166 -7.44 -4.61 13.79
N CYS A 167 -7.67 -5.61 14.64
CA CYS A 167 -7.77 -5.46 16.10
C CYS A 167 -6.47 -5.78 16.85
N GLY A 168 -5.32 -5.74 16.15
CA GLY A 168 -4.03 -6.17 16.65
C GLY A 168 -3.31 -5.16 17.51
N GLN A 169 -2.07 -5.50 17.84
CA GLN A 169 -1.14 -4.57 18.50
C GLN A 169 -0.80 -3.42 17.54
N TYR A 170 -0.98 -2.18 18.02
CA TYR A 170 -0.56 -1.00 17.29
C TYR A 170 0.98 -0.94 17.15
N PHE A 171 1.48 -0.47 16.02
CA PHE A 171 2.88 -0.14 15.82
C PHE A 171 3.02 1.22 15.14
N ASP A 172 4.14 1.90 15.40
CA ASP A 172 4.43 3.17 14.76
C ASP A 172 4.97 2.95 13.34
N LEU A 173 4.09 3.10 12.35
CA LEU A 173 4.43 2.98 10.92
C LEU A 173 5.49 3.99 10.49
N ASN A 174 5.41 5.24 10.98
CA ASN A 174 6.34 6.29 10.60
C ASN A 174 7.75 6.02 11.16
N ALA A 175 7.83 5.54 12.40
CA ALA A 175 9.10 5.08 12.96
C ALA A 175 9.66 3.91 12.16
N LYS A 176 8.82 2.96 11.74
CA LYS A 176 9.28 1.82 10.93
C LYS A 176 9.80 2.25 9.56
N LEU A 177 9.11 3.18 8.89
CA LEU A 177 9.57 3.74 7.62
C LEU A 177 10.91 4.46 7.77
N ARG A 178 11.08 5.28 8.82
CA ARG A 178 12.36 5.94 9.11
C ARG A 178 13.49 4.94 9.33
N GLU A 179 13.23 3.86 10.08
CA GLU A 179 14.20 2.77 10.29
C GLU A 179 14.63 2.12 8.97
N ILE A 180 13.67 1.78 8.10
CA ILE A 180 13.92 1.19 6.79
C ILE A 180 14.77 2.13 5.92
N MET A 181 14.38 3.41 5.83
CA MET A 181 15.09 4.38 5.01
C MET A 181 16.51 4.66 5.53
N ALA A 182 16.71 4.70 6.85
CA ALA A 182 18.02 4.89 7.45
C ALA A 182 18.96 3.71 7.19
N ALA A 183 18.44 2.48 7.24
CA ALA A 183 19.22 1.28 6.94
C ALA A 183 19.72 1.26 5.47
N GLU A 184 18.93 1.79 4.54
CA GLU A 184 19.32 1.91 3.12
C GLU A 184 20.44 2.92 2.90
N ILE A 185 20.34 4.10 3.52
CA ILE A 185 21.39 5.12 3.45
C ILE A 185 22.70 4.55 3.99
N LYS A 186 22.65 3.84 5.12
CA LYS A 186 23.83 3.19 5.70
C LYS A 186 24.46 2.17 4.74
N SER A 187 23.65 1.35 4.08
CA SER A 187 24.14 0.37 3.11
C SER A 187 24.79 0.99 1.87
N CYS A 188 24.45 2.24 1.51
CA CYS A 188 25.11 2.98 0.43
C CYS A 188 26.39 3.69 0.88
N LEU A 189 26.54 4.01 2.17
CA LEU A 189 27.71 4.71 2.72
C LEU A 189 28.85 3.76 3.12
N ASP A 190 28.61 2.45 3.20
CA ASP A 190 29.64 1.44 3.42
C ASP A 190 30.44 1.10 2.12
N LEU A 191 30.21 1.83 1.02
CA LEU A 191 31.03 1.81 -0.18
C LEU A 191 31.91 3.07 -0.19
N ASP A 192 33.08 2.99 0.44
CA ASP A 192 34.13 3.99 0.33
C ASP A 192 34.66 4.06 -1.12
N ASP A 193 34.14 4.97 -1.95
CA ASP A 193 34.97 5.69 -2.92
C ASP A 193 34.35 7.05 -3.34
N PHE A 194 35.25 7.96 -3.69
CA PHE A 194 35.18 9.42 -3.70
C PHE A 194 33.98 10.14 -4.38
N SER A 195 33.54 11.21 -3.69
CA SER A 195 33.01 12.49 -4.20
C SER A 195 31.92 12.48 -5.28
N ALA A 196 30.68 12.81 -4.90
CA ALA A 196 29.91 13.92 -5.47
C ALA A 196 28.51 14.10 -4.82
N PRO A 197 27.95 15.33 -4.83
CA PRO A 197 26.63 15.62 -4.27
C PRO A 197 25.55 15.28 -5.29
N TYR A 198 25.12 14.03 -5.34
CA TYR A 198 24.04 13.62 -6.25
C TYR A 198 22.78 13.19 -5.51
N LEU A 199 21.81 14.10 -5.62
CA LEU A 199 20.36 13.90 -5.64
C LEU A 199 19.80 12.78 -4.75
N VAL A 200 19.26 13.19 -3.61
CA VAL A 200 18.09 12.52 -3.05
C VAL A 200 16.93 12.75 -4.03
N PRO A 201 16.29 11.70 -4.59
CA PRO A 201 15.05 11.89 -5.34
C PRO A 201 14.02 12.52 -4.40
N SER A 202 13.71 13.80 -4.63
CA SER A 202 12.75 14.56 -3.85
C SER A 202 11.34 14.07 -4.19
N ARG A 203 10.95 12.96 -3.56
CA ARG A 203 9.54 12.60 -3.42
C ARG A 203 9.17 12.93 -1.99
N THR A 204 8.82 14.20 -1.75
CA THR A 204 8.25 14.62 -0.46
C THR A 204 6.87 13.98 -0.35
N LYS A 205 6.81 12.71 0.04
CA LYS A 205 5.60 12.17 0.64
C LYS A 205 5.39 12.95 1.91
N LYS A 206 4.21 13.52 2.07
CA LYS A 206 3.81 14.10 3.35
C LYS A 206 3.81 12.96 4.38
N LEU A 207 4.89 12.82 5.15
CA LEU A 207 4.78 12.30 6.50
C LEU A 207 4.17 13.44 7.30
N GLU A 208 2.84 13.54 7.34
CA GLU A 208 2.22 14.47 8.29
C GLU A 208 2.46 13.91 9.69
N ASP A 209 3.31 14.61 10.46
CA ASP A 209 3.41 14.39 11.89
C ASP A 209 2.03 14.65 12.48
N SER A 210 1.38 13.59 12.95
CA SER A 210 0.15 13.68 13.75
C SER A 210 0.49 14.30 15.11
N LEU A 211 0.75 15.60 15.13
CA LEU A 211 0.71 16.41 16.33
C LEU A 211 -0.76 16.59 16.69
N LEU A 212 -1.16 15.95 17.78
CA LEU A 212 -2.38 16.26 18.51
C LEU A 212 -2.48 17.79 18.69
N LEU A 213 -3.42 18.41 17.97
CA LEU A 213 -4.07 19.64 18.39
C LEU A 213 -4.93 19.30 19.60
N VAL A 214 -4.34 19.36 20.80
CA VAL A 214 -5.12 19.65 22.00
C VAL A 214 -5.45 21.14 21.94
N ALA A 215 -6.60 21.45 21.35
CA ALA A 215 -7.25 22.74 21.45
C ALA A 215 -8.57 22.55 22.20
N GLY A 216 -8.73 23.25 23.32
CA GLY A 216 -9.94 23.27 24.15
C GLY A 216 -9.64 23.17 25.63
#